data_AF-A0A1T5BTJ1-F1
#
_entry.id   AF-A0A1T5BTJ1-F1
#
_cell.length_a   1.000
_cell.length_b   1.000
_cell.length_c   1.000
_cell.angle_alpha   90.00
_cell.angle_beta   90.00
_cell.angle_gamma   90.00
#
_symmetry.space_group_name_H-M   'P 1'
#
loop_
_entity.id
_entity.type
_entity.pdbx_description
1 polymer ?
#
loop_
_entity_poly.entity_id
_entity_poly.type
_entity_poly.pdbx_seq_one_letter_code
_entity_poly.pdbx_strand_id
1 'polypeptide(L)' 'MIPLHCPVLGLPLYRNSGGAAQGPNSPSLDRIDPALGYVQGNVKVISSRANAIKSNASPEELLRVAAYYQENH' A
#
# COMPACT_ATOMS: atom_id res chain seq x y z
N MET A 1 4.15 -8.88 12.10
CA MET A 1 5.21 -9.40 11.20
C MET A 1 5.17 -8.60 9.91
N ILE A 2 6.33 -8.25 9.33
CA ILE A 2 6.42 -7.57 8.02
C ILE A 2 6.54 -8.66 6.95
N PRO A 3 5.68 -8.68 5.91
CA PRO A 3 5.78 -9.68 4.85
C PRO A 3 7.02 -9.40 3.97
N LEU A 4 7.58 -10.46 3.36
CA LEU A 4 8.70 -10.31 2.42
C LEU A 4 8.27 -9.59 1.13
N HIS A 5 7.01 -9.72 0.74
CA HIS A 5 6.43 -9.08 -0.43
C HIS A 5 5.19 -8.27 -0.05
N CYS A 6 4.96 -7.17 -0.77
CA CYS A 6 3.77 -6.34 -0.63
C CYS A 6 2.55 -7.16 -1.06
N PRO A 7 1.53 -7.33 -0.18
CA PRO A 7 0.35 -8.13 -0.52
C PRO A 7 -0.53 -7.48 -1.60
N VAL A 8 -0.36 -6.19 -1.87
CA VAL A 8 -1.16 -5.45 -2.87
C VAL A 8 -0.50 -5.50 -4.26
N LEU A 9 0.82 -5.29 -4.32
CA LEU A 9 1.54 -5.12 -5.60
C LEU A 9 2.52 -6.26 -5.91
N GLY A 10 2.70 -7.23 -5.01
CA GLY A 10 3.67 -8.33 -5.17
C GLY A 10 5.15 -7.93 -5.10
N LEU A 11 5.45 -6.64 -4.93
CA LEU A 11 6.82 -6.12 -4.90
C LEU A 11 7.57 -6.53 -3.62
N PRO A 12 8.88 -6.83 -3.68
CA PRO A 12 9.66 -7.14 -2.48
C PRO A 12 9.72 -5.94 -1.54
N LEU A 13 9.48 -6.16 -0.25
CA LEU A 13 9.57 -5.14 0.78
C LEU A 13 10.97 -5.15 1.39
N TYR A 14 11.60 -3.98 1.43
CA TYR A 14 12.89 -3.82 2.09
C TYR A 14 12.89 -2.54 2.93
N ARG A 15 13.51 -2.66 4.11
CA ARG A 15 13.79 -1.50 4.96
C ARG A 15 15.08 -0.87 4.45
N ASN A 16 15.02 0.40 4.08
CA ASN A 16 16.23 1.18 3.86
C ASN A 16 16.93 1.36 5.22
N SER A 17 18.10 0.74 5.38
CA SER A 17 18.97 0.95 6.54
C SER A 17 19.88 2.16 6.29
N GLY A 18 20.09 3.00 7.32
CA GLY A 18 21.08 4.09 7.26
C GLY A 18 20.55 5.49 6.94
N GLY A 19 19.26 5.78 7.21
CA GLY A 19 18.71 7.14 7.08
C GLY A 19 18.37 7.57 5.65
N ALA A 20 18.52 6.68 4.67
CA ALA A 20 18.00 6.94 3.33
C ALA A 20 16.48 7.13 3.35
N ALA A 21 15.98 8.04 2.52
CA ALA A 21 14.56 8.35 2.41
C ALA A 21 13.73 7.09 2.15
N GLN A 22 12.47 7.08 2.63
CA GLN A 22 11.56 5.97 2.38
C GLN A 22 11.36 5.80 0.87
N GLY A 23 11.68 4.61 0.36
CA GLY A 23 11.49 4.26 -1.05
C GLY A 23 10.09 3.69 -1.32
N PRO A 24 9.73 3.50 -2.60
CA PRO A 24 8.42 2.96 -2.99
C PRO A 24 8.14 1.55 -2.42
N ASN A 25 9.19 0.77 -2.18
CA ASN A 25 9.13 -0.59 -1.63
C ASN A 25 9.30 -0.63 -0.10
N SER A 26 9.44 0.53 0.55
CA SER A 26 9.51 0.57 2.01
C SER A 26 8.18 0.10 2.61
N PRO A 27 8.20 -0.68 3.71
CA PRO A 27 6.98 -1.11 4.37
C PRO A 27 6.28 0.08 5.04
N SER A 28 4.97 0.19 4.81
CA SER A 28 4.07 1.19 5.38
C SER A 28 2.95 0.50 6.17
N LEU A 29 2.52 1.11 7.27
CA LEU A 29 1.38 0.66 8.07
C LEU A 29 0.09 1.22 7.49
N ASP A 30 -0.74 0.34 6.97
CA ASP A 30 -2.03 0.66 6.40
C ASP A 30 -3.18 0.27 7.33
N ARG A 31 -4.14 1.17 7.53
CA ARG A 31 -5.35 0.92 8.34
C ARG A 31 -6.42 0.25 7.46
N ILE A 32 -6.97 -0.86 7.93
CA ILE A 32 -8.07 -1.57 7.28
C ILE A 32 -9.36 -0.76 7.42
N ASP A 33 -9.72 -0.42 8.66
CA ASP A 33 -10.81 0.49 8.99
C ASP A 33 -10.23 1.81 9.53
N PRO A 34 -10.40 2.93 8.81
CA PRO A 34 -9.94 4.24 9.28
C PRO A 34 -10.54 4.67 10.62
N ALA A 35 -11.74 4.20 10.98
CA ALA A 35 -12.45 4.60 12.20
C ALA A 35 -11.89 3.94 13.47
N LEU A 36 -11.24 2.78 13.35
CA LEU A 36 -10.72 2.02 14.49
C LEU A 36 -9.29 2.41 14.90
N GLY A 37 -8.63 3.33 14.17
CA GLY A 37 -7.26 3.77 14.46
C GLY A 37 -6.20 2.66 14.29
N TYR A 38 -5.01 2.85 14.88
CA TYR A 38 -3.89 1.91 14.77
C TYR A 38 -3.94 0.81 15.86
N VAL A 39 -4.93 -0.07 15.78
CA VAL A 39 -5.08 -1.21 16.70
C VAL A 39 -4.60 -2.53 16.09
N GLN A 40 -4.09 -3.44 16.92
CA GLN A 40 -3.68 -4.78 16.48
C GLN A 40 -4.90 -5.51 15.87
N GLY A 41 -4.74 -6.00 14.63
CA GLY A 41 -5.84 -6.59 13.85
C GLY A 41 -6.49 -5.65 12.84
N ASN A 42 -6.32 -4.32 12.99
CA ASN A 42 -6.82 -3.30 12.06
C ASN A 42 -5.73 -2.72 11.15
N VAL A 43 -4.51 -3.26 11.19
CA VAL A 43 -3.37 -2.73 10.45
C VAL A 43 -2.73 -3.82 9.61
N LYS A 44 -2.48 -3.53 8.33
CA LYS A 44 -1.70 -4.36 7.41
C LYS A 44 -0.41 -3.67 7.03
N VAL A 45 0.62 -4.44 6.73
CA VAL A 45 1.87 -3.89 6.17
C VAL A 45 1.81 -4.02 4.64
N ILE A 46 1.87 -2.88 3.94
CA ILE A 46 1.93 -2.79 2.48
C ILE A 46 3.14 -1.95 2.06
N SER A 47 3.44 -1.86 0.76
CA SER A 47 4.50 -0.94 0.30
C SER A 47 4.05 0.51 0.36
N SER A 48 4.98 1.45 0.56
CA SER A 48 4.72 2.89 0.51
C SER A 48 4.07 3.29 -0.83
N ARG A 49 4.46 2.64 -1.94
CA ARG A 49 3.81 2.83 -3.25
C ARG A 49 2.34 2.41 -3.23
N ALA A 50 2.01 1.24 -2.69
CA ALA A 50 0.62 0.79 -2.59
C ALA A 50 -0.21 1.74 -1.71
N ASN A 51 0.39 2.22 -0.62
CA ASN A 51 -0.24 3.18 0.26
C ASN A 51 -0.49 4.53 -0.43
N ALA A 52 0.45 5.00 -1.25
CA ALA A 52 0.30 6.23 -2.03
C ALA A 52 -0.76 6.11 -3.14
N ILE A 53 -0.84 4.98 -3.82
CA ILE A 53 -1.87 4.75 -4.86
C ILE A 53 -3.28 4.91 -4.27
N LYS A 54 -3.50 4.37 -3.07
CA LYS A 54 -4.81 4.40 -2.42
C LYS A 54 -5.03 5.61 -1.50
N SER A 55 -4.05 6.49 -1.30
CA SER A 55 -4.13 7.52 -0.23
C SER A 55 -5.18 8.58 -0.50
N ASN A 56 -5.59 8.76 -1.75
CA ASN A 56 -6.61 9.72 -2.17
C ASN A 56 -7.59 9.09 -3.17
N ALA A 57 -8.00 7.85 -2.89
CA ALA A 57 -8.97 7.15 -3.71
C ALA A 57 -9.82 6.21 -2.87
N SER A 58 -11.11 6.17 -3.16
CA SER A 58 -12.00 5.09 -2.76
C SER A 58 -11.68 3.82 -3.56
N PRO A 59 -12.04 2.63 -3.07
CA PRO A 59 -11.91 1.39 -3.83
C PRO A 59 -12.61 1.43 -5.20
N GLU A 60 -13.74 2.13 -5.30
CA GLU A 60 -14.50 2.26 -6.55
C GLU A 60 -13.78 3.14 -7.57
N GLU A 61 -13.14 4.24 -7.14
CA GLU A 61 -12.30 5.07 -8.01
C GLU A 61 -11.09 4.28 -8.52
N LEU A 62 -10.43 3.51 -7.65
CA LEU A 62 -9.29 2.66 -8.05
C LEU A 62 -9.69 1.64 -9.11
N LEU A 63 -10.86 1.00 -8.96
CA LEU A 63 -11.37 0.03 -9.93
C LEU A 63 -11.70 0.71 -11.27
N ARG A 64 -12.33 1.90 -11.25
CA ARG A 64 -12.62 2.65 -12.48
C ARG A 64 -11.37 3.08 -13.24
N VAL A 65 -10.36 3.57 -12.51
CA VAL A 65 -9.05 3.91 -13.10
C VAL A 65 -8.41 2.68 -13.73
N ALA A 66 -8.39 1.55 -13.01
CA ALA A 66 -7.83 0.30 -13.53
C ALA A 66 -8.56 -0.17 -14.80
N ALA A 67 -9.90 -0.20 -14.78
CA ALA A 67 -10.72 -0.62 -15.92
C ALA A 67 -10.46 0.24 -17.16
N TYR A 68 -10.44 1.57 -17.00
CA TYR A 68 -10.18 2.49 -18.11
C TYR A 68 -8.86 2.17 -18.83
N TYR A 69 -7.78 1.95 -18.10
CA TYR A 69 -6.48 1.63 -18.70
C TYR A 69 -6.39 0.21 -19.26
N GLN A 70 -7.21 -0.74 -18.79
CA GLN A 70 -7.26 -2.09 -19.38
C GLN A 70 -8.01 -2.11 -20.71
N GLU A 71 -9.04 -1.27 -20.86
CA GLU A 71 -9.87 -1.21 -22.07
C GLU A 71 -9.25 -0.33 -23.18
N ASN A 72 -8.37 0.60 -22.82
CA ASN A 72 -7.74 1.57 -23.74
C ASN A 72 -6.25 1.29 -23.98
N HIS A 73 -5.85 0.01 -23.98
CA HIS A 73 -4.48 -0.45 -24.20
C HIS A 73 -4.34 -1.34 -25.42
#